data_AF-A0A3E4YL13-F1
#
_entry.id   AF-A0A3E4YL13-F1
#
_cell.length_a   1.000
_cell.length_b   1.000
_cell.length_c   1.000
_cell.angle_alpha   90.00
_cell.angle_beta   90.00
_cell.angle_gamma   90.00
#
_symmetry.space_group_name_H-M   'P 1'
#
loop_
_entity.id
_entity.type
_entity.pdbx_description
1 polymer ?
#
loop_
_entity_poly.entity_id
_entity_poly.type
_entity_poly.pdbx_seq_one_letter_code
_entity_poly.pdbx_strand_id
1 'polypeptide(L)'
;MDYVNIYCNYKDIKIKSIINQFMRYLSLYVFEYYNQENGYQSSLCDIFIISKYHNANYVNIKDETKSIVILTDGYDIDVDINTRKIYYKNMDIENFLSKLLYEMESIFKKQKLIEQRLIYSDSDYMSIIYKIIKEYAKYDVFENSLYMKYYPTDKTILDKISKYKKFVQKLEAFNSTQKSKLIEYAILHAMYEIDIFCKKNSYRLLYSQEIILNRCENLLYKYERNEELRLLRADIYNELEEFGSKAINEYISEFLVYIPYAYYKMSICYKKYIKNIDSAEISILNILKNDCDKYNYKAWYQYAKFLSYKNDIQNEVEALCNVLKIFKEKWEEKILSPLEYKYLENVVLKLEDIDNKRLIYIDKKDLNELKKLLDRDITSEFKKCMGVK
;
A
#
# COMPACT_ATOMS: atom_id res chain seq x y z
N MET A 1 -0.59 7.11 17.52
CA MET A 1 -0.67 6.21 16.33
C MET A 1 -1.08 7.01 15.11
N ASP A 2 -0.21 7.08 14.11
CA ASP A 2 -0.39 7.88 12.89
C ASP A 2 -1.04 7.04 11.77
N TYR A 3 -2.24 6.52 12.04
CA TYR A 3 -2.94 5.60 11.14
C TYR A 3 -4.22 6.18 10.54
N VAL A 4 -4.54 5.76 9.32
CA VAL A 4 -5.85 5.89 8.70
C VAL A 4 -6.38 4.49 8.39
N ASN A 5 -7.62 4.20 8.75
CA ASN A 5 -8.25 2.95 8.36
C ASN A 5 -9.09 3.19 7.10
N ILE A 6 -9.02 2.27 6.15
CA ILE A 6 -9.92 2.22 4.99
C ILE A 6 -10.74 0.94 5.07
N TYR A 7 -12.05 1.10 5.07
CA TYR A 7 -13.04 0.03 4.95
C TYR A 7 -13.60 0.06 3.54
N CYS A 8 -13.43 -1.03 2.78
CA CYS A 8 -13.87 -1.06 1.40
C CYS A 8 -14.18 -2.49 0.92
N ASN A 9 -14.88 -2.58 -0.21
CA ASN A 9 -14.90 -3.82 -0.96
C ASN A 9 -13.52 -4.02 -1.63
N TYR A 10 -13.03 -5.27 -1.74
CA TYR A 10 -11.76 -5.56 -2.42
C TYR A 10 -11.76 -5.10 -3.89
N LYS A 11 -12.93 -4.87 -4.49
CA LYS A 11 -13.13 -4.37 -5.85
C LYS A 11 -12.92 -2.86 -6.00
N ASP A 12 -12.95 -2.08 -4.91
CA ASP A 12 -12.80 -0.62 -4.93
C ASP A 12 -11.34 -0.16 -5.03
N ILE A 13 -10.65 -0.61 -6.09
CA ILE A 13 -9.19 -0.52 -6.19
C ILE A 13 -8.68 0.90 -6.45
N LYS A 14 -9.39 1.74 -7.22
CA LYS A 14 -8.87 3.05 -7.65
C LYS A 14 -8.81 4.05 -6.49
N ILE A 15 -9.95 4.34 -5.87
CA ILE A 15 -10.06 5.35 -4.80
C ILE A 15 -9.20 4.96 -3.61
N LYS A 16 -9.27 3.69 -3.20
CA LYS A 16 -8.42 3.15 -2.13
C LYS A 16 -6.93 3.36 -2.45
N SER A 17 -6.50 3.09 -3.68
CA SER A 17 -5.09 3.27 -4.07
C SER A 17 -4.66 4.74 -4.02
N ILE A 18 -5.52 5.68 -4.44
CA ILE A 18 -5.24 7.13 -4.38
C ILE A 18 -5.05 7.55 -2.92
N ILE A 19 -5.98 7.18 -2.04
CA ILE A 19 -5.92 7.50 -0.61
C ILE A 19 -4.67 6.88 0.01
N ASN A 20 -4.45 5.57 -0.17
CA ASN A 20 -3.32 4.86 0.41
C ASN A 20 -2.00 5.53 0.01
N GLN A 21 -1.78 5.79 -1.28
CA GLN A 21 -0.53 6.42 -1.71
C GLN A 21 -0.39 7.86 -1.17
N PHE A 22 -1.46 8.67 -1.21
CA PHE A 22 -1.37 10.05 -0.76
C PHE A 22 -1.15 10.16 0.76
N MET A 23 -1.77 9.29 1.57
CA MET A 23 -1.55 9.26 3.03
C MET A 23 -0.08 9.01 3.40
N ARG A 24 0.65 8.23 2.60
CA ARG A 24 2.09 8.02 2.82
C ARG A 24 2.91 9.29 2.67
N TYR A 25 2.50 10.22 1.81
CA TYR A 25 3.12 11.55 1.70
C TYR A 25 2.86 12.43 2.92
N LEU A 26 1.85 12.08 3.72
CA LEU A 26 1.51 12.76 4.97
C LEU A 26 2.09 12.06 6.21
N SER A 27 2.91 11.02 6.00
CA SER A 27 3.50 10.21 7.07
C SER A 27 2.46 9.43 7.88
N LEU A 28 1.36 9.05 7.22
CA LEU A 28 0.28 8.27 7.81
C LEU A 28 0.27 6.87 7.19
N TYR A 29 0.32 5.84 8.04
CA TYR A 29 0.16 4.46 7.61
C TYR A 29 -1.32 4.14 7.37
N VAL A 30 -1.62 3.31 6.38
CA VAL A 30 -3.00 2.94 6.03
C VAL A 30 -3.26 1.47 6.30
N PHE A 31 -4.21 1.18 7.18
CA PHE A 31 -4.78 -0.15 7.35
C PHE A 31 -5.97 -0.34 6.40
N GLU A 32 -5.98 -1.45 5.68
CA GLU A 32 -7.05 -1.79 4.73
C GLU A 32 -7.87 -2.96 5.27
N TYR A 33 -9.17 -2.73 5.45
CA TYR A 33 -10.14 -3.72 5.90
C TYR A 33 -11.11 -4.04 4.77
N TYR A 34 -11.05 -5.28 4.28
CA TYR A 34 -11.85 -5.73 3.14
C TYR A 34 -13.10 -6.48 3.58
N ASN A 35 -14.26 -6.02 3.14
CA ASN A 35 -15.56 -6.62 3.47
C ASN A 35 -15.79 -6.75 4.99
N GLN A 36 -15.27 -5.78 5.76
CA GLN A 36 -15.41 -5.70 7.21
C GLN A 36 -15.90 -4.30 7.57
N GLU A 37 -16.78 -4.21 8.55
CA GLU A 37 -17.35 -2.94 9.02
C GLU A 37 -16.55 -2.34 10.17
N ASN A 38 -15.62 -3.10 10.76
CA ASN A 38 -14.93 -2.70 11.98
C ASN A 38 -13.48 -3.18 12.00
N GLY A 39 -12.58 -2.23 12.24
CA GLY A 39 -11.15 -2.48 12.39
C GLY A 39 -10.77 -2.71 13.84
N TYR A 40 -9.57 -3.24 14.03
CA TYR A 40 -9.00 -3.52 15.35
C TYR A 40 -8.02 -2.43 15.79
N GLN A 41 -7.53 -1.61 14.85
CA GLN A 41 -6.52 -0.58 15.12
C GLN A 41 -7.17 0.79 15.33
N SER A 42 -6.71 1.48 16.38
CA SER A 42 -7.09 2.87 16.64
C SER A 42 -6.47 3.80 15.60
N SER A 43 -7.30 4.57 14.92
CA SER A 43 -6.93 5.47 13.83
C SER A 43 -7.19 6.93 14.15
N LEU A 44 -6.48 7.80 13.41
CA LEU A 44 -6.81 9.23 13.30
C LEU A 44 -8.15 9.43 12.59
N CYS A 45 -8.35 8.70 11.50
CA CYS A 45 -9.51 8.82 10.62
C CYS A 45 -9.90 7.44 10.11
N ASP A 46 -11.20 7.19 10.09
CA ASP A 46 -11.79 6.01 9.47
C ASP A 46 -12.46 6.44 8.16
N ILE A 47 -12.14 5.77 7.05
CA ILE A 47 -12.68 6.07 5.73
C ILE A 47 -13.43 4.86 5.21
N PHE A 48 -14.72 5.02 4.94
CA PHE A 48 -15.57 3.99 4.36
C PHE A 48 -15.76 4.29 2.88
N ILE A 49 -15.33 3.39 2.00
CA ILE A 49 -15.58 3.48 0.56
C ILE A 49 -16.75 2.57 0.23
N ILE A 50 -17.85 3.17 -0.20
CA ILE A 50 -19.09 2.48 -0.51
C ILE A 50 -19.39 2.65 -2.00
N SER A 51 -19.51 1.52 -2.66
CA SER A 51 -19.78 1.40 -4.09
C SER A 51 -20.96 0.46 -4.33
N LYS A 52 -21.28 0.24 -5.60
CA LYS A 52 -22.25 -0.79 -6.03
C LYS A 52 -21.93 -2.21 -5.55
N TYR A 53 -20.72 -2.46 -5.05
CA TYR A 53 -20.30 -3.77 -4.53
C TYR A 53 -20.58 -3.93 -3.02
N HIS A 54 -21.11 -2.90 -2.37
CA HIS A 54 -21.56 -2.98 -1.00
C HIS A 54 -22.92 -3.69 -0.95
N ASN A 55 -22.96 -4.86 -0.31
CA ASN A 55 -24.15 -5.72 -0.29
C ASN A 55 -25.18 -5.34 0.79
N ALA A 56 -25.04 -4.18 1.42
CA ALA A 56 -25.95 -3.69 2.45
C ALA A 56 -26.45 -2.28 2.13
N ASN A 57 -27.63 -1.95 2.66
CA ASN A 57 -28.26 -0.64 2.50
C ASN A 57 -27.83 0.37 3.58
N TYR A 58 -27.01 -0.07 4.54
CA TYR A 58 -26.48 0.75 5.63
C TYR A 58 -25.02 0.39 5.91
N VAL A 59 -24.33 1.27 6.65
CA VAL A 59 -22.98 1.02 7.19
C VAL A 59 -22.99 1.34 8.68
N ASN A 60 -22.60 0.38 9.50
CA ASN A 60 -22.52 0.58 10.95
C ASN A 60 -21.20 1.26 11.32
N ILE A 61 -21.25 2.56 11.62
CA ILE A 61 -20.08 3.37 11.96
C ILE A 61 -19.96 3.49 13.48
N LYS A 62 -18.92 2.87 14.07
CA LYS A 62 -18.69 2.91 15.52
C LYS A 62 -18.35 4.29 16.07
N ASP A 63 -17.60 5.10 15.32
CA ASP A 63 -17.16 6.43 15.73
C ASP A 63 -17.35 7.45 14.61
N GLU A 64 -18.55 8.03 14.54
CA GLU A 64 -18.92 9.04 13.55
C GLU A 64 -18.02 10.29 13.60
N THR A 65 -17.43 10.59 14.77
CA THR A 65 -16.71 11.85 14.97
C THR A 65 -15.42 11.94 14.16
N LYS A 66 -14.84 10.78 13.84
CA LYS A 66 -13.62 10.60 13.03
C LYS A 66 -13.83 9.81 11.74
N SER A 67 -15.09 9.63 11.32
CA SER A 67 -15.43 8.86 10.13
C SER A 67 -15.79 9.74 8.93
N ILE A 68 -15.40 9.27 7.74
CA ILE A 68 -15.74 9.84 6.43
C ILE A 68 -16.27 8.72 5.55
N VAL A 69 -17.41 8.95 4.90
CA VAL A 69 -18.00 8.04 3.92
C VAL A 69 -17.79 8.59 2.52
N ILE A 70 -17.19 7.79 1.64
CA ILE A 70 -16.99 8.09 0.23
C ILE A 70 -17.97 7.23 -0.57
N LEU A 71 -18.93 7.88 -1.20
CA LEU A 71 -19.96 7.26 -2.02
C LEU A 71 -19.54 7.31 -3.49
N THR A 72 -19.40 6.15 -4.12
CA THR A 72 -18.94 6.04 -5.52
C THR A 72 -20.08 5.68 -6.46
N ASP A 73 -19.92 6.03 -7.74
CA ASP A 73 -20.81 5.59 -8.83
C ASP A 73 -22.30 5.92 -8.64
N GLY A 74 -22.61 6.97 -7.88
CA GLY A 74 -23.98 7.40 -7.61
C GLY A 74 -24.74 6.48 -6.66
N TYR A 75 -24.06 5.56 -5.98
CA TYR A 75 -24.61 4.75 -4.91
C TYR A 75 -24.84 5.63 -3.68
N ASP A 76 -26.02 5.54 -3.08
CA ASP A 76 -26.34 6.22 -1.83
C ASP A 76 -26.79 5.16 -0.83
N ILE A 77 -26.44 5.39 0.44
CA ILE A 77 -26.81 4.52 1.54
C ILE A 77 -27.25 5.36 2.73
N ASP A 78 -28.11 4.76 3.53
CA ASP A 78 -28.45 5.32 4.82
C ASP A 78 -27.20 5.27 5.70
N VAL A 79 -26.74 6.46 6.09
CA VAL A 79 -25.70 6.68 7.10
C VAL A 79 -26.17 7.79 8.01
N ASP A 80 -25.68 7.79 9.24
CA ASP A 80 -26.09 8.76 10.25
C ASP A 80 -25.87 10.21 9.79
N ILE A 81 -26.81 11.08 10.18
CA ILE A 81 -26.91 12.48 9.73
C ILE A 81 -25.62 13.28 9.96
N ASN A 82 -24.84 12.91 10.98
CA ASN A 82 -23.62 13.63 11.36
C ASN A 82 -22.36 13.11 10.63
N THR A 83 -22.47 12.04 9.85
CA THR A 83 -21.33 11.46 9.15
C THR A 83 -20.98 12.28 7.91
N ARG A 84 -19.69 12.60 7.76
CA ARG A 84 -19.16 13.35 6.63
C ARG A 84 -19.25 12.53 5.35
N LYS A 85 -19.80 13.10 4.27
CA LYS A 85 -19.99 12.39 2.99
C LYS A 85 -19.24 13.04 1.84
N ILE A 86 -18.56 12.24 1.03
CA ILE A 86 -17.94 12.64 -0.23
C ILE A 86 -18.56 11.83 -1.37
N TYR A 87 -19.34 12.48 -2.22
CA TYR A 87 -19.85 11.87 -3.45
C TYR A 87 -18.78 11.89 -4.54
N TYR A 88 -18.13 10.76 -4.81
CA TYR A 88 -17.13 10.61 -5.85
C TYR A 88 -17.76 10.19 -7.19
N LYS A 89 -17.80 11.13 -8.14
CA LYS A 89 -18.24 10.89 -9.52
C LYS A 89 -17.35 11.66 -10.49
N ASN A 90 -16.50 10.96 -11.23
CA ASN A 90 -15.60 11.53 -12.25
C ASN A 90 -14.75 12.73 -11.76
N MET A 91 -14.38 12.76 -10.47
CA MET A 91 -13.48 13.80 -9.95
C MET A 91 -12.03 13.49 -10.33
N ASP A 92 -11.30 14.53 -10.76
CA ASP A 92 -9.85 14.48 -10.84
C ASP A 92 -9.21 14.36 -9.44
N ILE A 93 -7.93 14.01 -9.43
CA ILE A 93 -7.19 13.70 -8.20
C ILE A 93 -7.05 14.92 -7.30
N GLU A 94 -6.82 16.11 -7.86
CA GLU A 94 -6.67 17.34 -7.07
C GLU A 94 -7.97 17.63 -6.31
N ASN A 95 -9.09 17.70 -7.03
CA ASN A 95 -10.40 17.97 -6.46
C ASN A 95 -10.82 16.92 -5.42
N PHE A 96 -10.57 15.64 -5.71
CA PHE A 96 -10.88 14.57 -4.77
C PHE A 96 -10.07 14.68 -3.48
N LEU A 97 -8.74 14.82 -3.57
CA LEU A 97 -7.87 14.91 -2.41
C LEU A 97 -8.10 16.19 -1.61
N SER A 98 -8.37 17.31 -2.28
CA SER A 98 -8.75 18.57 -1.62
C SER A 98 -10.05 18.43 -0.82
N LYS A 99 -11.06 17.77 -1.40
CA LYS A 99 -12.33 17.51 -0.70
C LYS A 99 -12.14 16.55 0.48
N LEU A 100 -11.33 15.50 0.30
CA LEU A 100 -10.98 14.60 1.39
C LEU A 100 -10.27 15.33 2.54
N LEU A 101 -9.31 16.18 2.21
CA LEU A 101 -8.58 16.99 3.18
C LEU A 101 -9.50 17.93 3.95
N TYR A 102 -10.45 18.58 3.27
CA TYR A 102 -11.44 19.44 3.90
C TYR A 102 -12.24 18.70 4.97
N GLU A 103 -12.74 17.50 4.67
CA GLU A 103 -13.48 16.69 5.63
C GLU A 103 -12.59 16.23 6.80
N MET A 104 -11.34 15.86 6.51
CA MET A 104 -10.34 15.46 7.51
C MET A 104 -9.95 16.61 8.46
N GLU A 105 -10.01 17.87 8.02
CA GLU A 105 -9.60 19.03 8.83
C GLU A 105 -10.26 19.05 10.21
N SER A 106 -11.59 18.83 10.22
CA SER A 106 -12.37 18.85 11.45
C SER A 106 -12.01 17.71 12.41
N ILE A 107 -11.63 16.55 11.86
CA ILE A 107 -11.20 15.36 12.60
C ILE A 107 -9.82 15.62 13.20
N PHE A 108 -8.89 16.08 12.36
CA PHE A 108 -7.52 16.38 12.74
C PHE A 108 -7.43 17.47 13.81
N LYS A 109 -8.22 18.54 13.70
CA LYS A 109 -8.29 19.60 14.72
C LYS A 109 -8.68 19.06 16.10
N LYS A 110 -9.65 18.15 16.19
CA LYS A 110 -10.09 17.57 17.47
C LYS A 110 -9.00 16.69 18.11
N GLN A 111 -8.15 16.08 17.31
CA GLN A 111 -7.14 15.11 17.77
C GLN A 111 -5.73 15.71 17.93
N LYS A 112 -5.52 16.96 17.51
CA LYS A 112 -4.22 17.67 17.53
C LYS A 112 -3.55 17.71 18.90
N LEU A 113 -4.31 17.62 20.00
CA LEU A 113 -3.83 17.86 21.36
C LEU A 113 -3.15 16.65 22.03
N ILE A 114 -3.14 15.48 21.39
CA ILE A 114 -2.83 14.22 22.09
C ILE A 114 -1.36 13.79 21.90
N GLU A 115 -0.72 14.07 20.75
CA GLU A 115 0.67 13.61 20.46
C GLU A 115 1.43 14.59 19.54
N GLN A 116 2.77 14.61 19.65
CA GLN A 116 3.64 15.30 18.68
C GLN A 116 3.70 14.50 17.37
N ARG A 117 2.80 14.80 16.44
CA ARG A 117 2.70 14.11 15.14
C ARG A 117 3.38 14.91 14.04
N LEU A 118 3.98 14.22 13.07
CA LEU A 118 4.66 14.87 11.94
C LEU A 118 3.70 15.70 11.08
N ILE A 119 2.47 15.22 10.87
CA ILE A 119 1.43 15.96 10.14
C ILE A 119 1.07 17.31 10.80
N TYR A 120 1.29 17.44 12.11
CA TYR A 120 1.08 18.68 12.87
C TYR A 120 2.38 19.43 13.16
N SER A 121 3.46 19.16 12.40
CA SER A 121 4.74 19.86 12.57
C SER A 121 4.66 21.36 12.38
N ASP A 122 3.64 21.81 11.66
CA ASP A 122 3.41 23.20 11.28
C ASP A 122 2.07 23.70 11.81
N SER A 123 2.01 24.96 12.22
CA SER A 123 0.77 25.59 12.69
C SER A 123 -0.31 25.62 11.60
N ASP A 124 0.10 25.88 10.36
CA ASP A 124 -0.72 25.92 9.15
C ASP A 124 -0.54 24.65 8.29
N TYR A 125 -0.62 23.49 8.93
CA TYR A 125 -0.46 22.19 8.27
C TYR A 125 -1.45 21.99 7.12
N MET A 126 -2.67 22.51 7.21
CA MET A 126 -3.68 22.39 6.15
C MET A 126 -3.21 23.04 4.83
N SER A 127 -2.72 24.28 4.89
CA SER A 127 -2.15 24.99 3.73
C SER A 127 -0.97 24.23 3.13
N ILE A 128 -0.12 23.63 3.97
CA ILE A 128 0.99 22.81 3.52
C ILE A 128 0.51 21.55 2.79
N ILE A 129 -0.47 20.83 3.34
CA ILE A 129 -1.03 19.64 2.70
C ILE A 129 -1.68 20.01 1.36
N TYR A 130 -2.43 21.12 1.28
CA TYR A 130 -2.99 21.62 0.03
C TYR A 130 -1.91 21.90 -1.04
N LYS A 131 -0.77 22.51 -0.66
CA LYS A 131 0.36 22.71 -1.58
C LYS A 131 0.93 21.38 -2.09
N ILE A 132 1.02 20.37 -1.23
CA ILE A 132 1.47 19.02 -1.61
C ILE A 132 0.46 18.38 -2.57
N ILE A 133 -0.85 18.43 -2.30
CA ILE A 133 -1.92 17.92 -3.18
C ILE A 133 -1.81 18.51 -4.58
N LYS A 134 -1.67 19.83 -4.66
CA LYS A 134 -1.61 20.55 -5.94
C LYS A 134 -0.46 20.08 -6.81
N GLU A 135 0.76 20.01 -6.26
CA GLU A 135 1.90 19.54 -7.05
C GLU A 135 1.85 18.02 -7.28
N TYR A 136 1.30 17.24 -6.35
CA TYR A 136 1.08 15.80 -6.50
C TYR A 136 0.19 15.48 -7.71
N ALA A 137 -0.94 16.19 -7.83
CA ALA A 137 -1.86 16.05 -8.96
C ALA A 137 -1.25 16.58 -10.26
N LYS A 138 -0.69 17.80 -10.25
CA LYS A 138 -0.10 18.46 -11.43
C LYS A 138 1.01 17.67 -12.10
N TYR A 139 1.81 16.92 -11.33
CA TYR A 139 2.89 16.09 -11.86
C TYR A 139 2.49 14.62 -12.06
N ASP A 140 1.20 14.29 -11.96
CA ASP A 140 0.66 12.94 -12.12
C ASP A 140 1.36 11.90 -11.24
N VAL A 141 1.73 12.26 -10.00
CA VAL A 141 2.55 11.42 -9.11
C VAL A 141 1.89 10.05 -8.87
N PHE A 142 0.56 10.03 -8.73
CA PHE A 142 -0.24 8.80 -8.64
C PHE A 142 -0.02 7.86 -9.83
N GLU A 143 -0.34 8.35 -11.03
CA GLU A 143 -0.26 7.56 -12.25
C GLU A 143 1.18 7.13 -12.55
N ASN A 144 2.15 8.02 -12.34
CA ASN A 144 3.55 7.72 -12.55
C ASN A 144 4.03 6.62 -11.59
N SER A 145 3.64 6.65 -10.31
CA SER A 145 4.00 5.59 -9.36
C SER A 145 3.38 4.24 -9.72
N LEU A 146 2.09 4.21 -10.09
CA LEU A 146 1.45 2.98 -10.58
C LEU A 146 2.17 2.45 -11.82
N TYR A 147 2.51 3.33 -12.75
CA TYR A 147 3.18 2.95 -13.98
C TYR A 147 4.55 2.33 -13.70
N MET A 148 5.37 3.02 -12.91
CA MET A 148 6.72 2.57 -12.56
C MET A 148 6.70 1.29 -11.70
N LYS A 149 5.63 1.06 -10.92
CA LYS A 149 5.45 -0.15 -10.12
C LYS A 149 5.08 -1.38 -10.95
N TYR A 150 4.21 -1.24 -11.96
CA TYR A 150 3.63 -2.37 -12.69
C TYR A 150 4.20 -2.58 -14.10
N TYR A 151 4.82 -1.56 -14.69
CA TYR A 151 5.41 -1.62 -16.03
C TYR A 151 6.89 -1.23 -16.01
N PRO A 152 7.74 -1.93 -15.22
CA PRO A 152 9.17 -1.74 -15.33
C PRO A 152 9.61 -2.10 -16.76
N THR A 153 10.63 -1.41 -17.30
CA THR A 153 11.19 -1.55 -18.66
C THR A 153 10.45 -0.90 -19.83
N ASP A 154 9.34 -0.20 -19.59
CA ASP A 154 8.70 0.60 -20.64
C ASP A 154 9.58 1.79 -21.08
N LYS A 155 9.61 2.09 -22.39
CA LYS A 155 10.43 3.18 -22.96
C LYS A 155 10.08 4.57 -22.41
N THR A 156 8.86 4.77 -21.91
CA THR A 156 8.38 6.04 -21.35
C THR A 156 8.79 6.25 -19.89
N ILE A 157 9.48 5.29 -19.25
CA ILE A 157 9.86 5.35 -17.83
C ILE A 157 10.67 6.61 -17.48
N LEU A 158 11.54 7.07 -18.39
CA LEU A 158 12.36 8.27 -18.17
C LEU A 158 11.52 9.54 -18.09
N ASP A 159 10.46 9.65 -18.88
CA ASP A 159 9.53 10.80 -18.83
C ASP A 159 8.77 10.82 -17.50
N LYS A 160 8.38 9.63 -17.00
CA LYS A 160 7.71 9.46 -15.70
C LYS A 160 8.65 9.86 -14.55
N ILE A 161 9.91 9.41 -14.58
CA ILE A 161 10.95 9.80 -13.62
C ILE A 161 11.17 11.33 -13.67
N SER A 162 11.20 11.93 -14.87
CA SER A 162 11.36 13.39 -15.04
C SER A 162 10.22 14.19 -14.40
N LYS A 163 8.96 13.77 -14.57
CA LYS A 163 7.81 14.39 -13.90
C LYS A 163 7.91 14.28 -12.37
N TYR A 164 8.26 13.11 -11.84
CA TYR A 164 8.45 12.89 -10.40
C TYR A 164 9.58 13.75 -9.83
N LYS A 165 10.69 13.88 -10.57
CA LYS A 165 11.81 14.74 -10.20
C LYS A 165 11.38 16.22 -10.12
N LYS A 166 10.54 16.68 -11.05
CA LYS A 166 9.98 18.05 -10.99
C LYS A 166 9.08 18.24 -9.77
N PHE A 167 8.31 17.24 -9.37
CA PHE A 167 7.55 17.26 -8.11
C PHE A 167 8.47 17.46 -6.90
N VAL A 168 9.54 16.66 -6.78
CA VAL A 168 10.56 16.83 -5.72
C VAL A 168 11.14 18.24 -5.70
N GLN A 169 11.57 18.75 -6.87
CA GLN A 169 12.15 20.09 -6.99
C GLN A 169 11.19 21.20 -6.55
N LYS A 170 9.88 21.06 -6.83
CA LYS A 170 8.87 22.02 -6.38
C LYS A 170 8.67 21.98 -4.88
N LEU A 171 8.62 20.79 -4.27
CA LEU A 171 8.56 20.68 -2.83
C LEU A 171 9.83 21.24 -2.16
N GLU A 172 11.02 21.00 -2.72
CA GLU A 172 12.28 21.58 -2.22
C GLU A 172 12.26 23.12 -2.27
N ALA A 173 11.74 23.72 -3.35
CA ALA A 173 11.56 25.16 -3.46
C ALA A 173 10.54 25.72 -2.45
N PHE A 174 9.48 24.97 -2.13
CA PHE A 174 8.57 25.34 -1.05
C PHE A 174 9.25 25.24 0.31
N ASN A 175 10.02 24.19 0.56
CA ASN A 175 10.67 23.98 1.85
C ASN A 175 11.84 24.95 2.11
N SER A 176 12.42 25.52 1.05
CA SER A 176 13.46 26.56 1.18
C SER A 176 12.87 27.91 1.60
N THR A 177 11.63 28.20 1.21
CA THR A 177 10.92 29.45 1.54
C THR A 177 10.12 29.35 2.84
N GLN A 178 9.48 28.20 3.08
CA GLN A 178 8.73 27.89 4.29
C GLN A 178 9.19 26.53 4.82
N LYS A 179 10.12 26.54 5.78
CA LYS A 179 10.65 25.33 6.41
C LYS A 179 9.53 24.55 7.09
N SER A 180 9.24 23.36 6.59
CA SER A 180 8.23 22.44 7.13
C SER A 180 8.80 21.02 7.21
N LYS A 181 8.58 20.36 8.36
CA LYS A 181 9.01 18.97 8.55
C LYS A 181 8.14 18.00 7.76
N LEU A 182 6.85 18.32 7.58
CA LEU A 182 5.97 17.56 6.70
C LEU A 182 6.41 17.61 5.24
N ILE A 183 6.81 18.79 4.73
CA ILE A 183 7.35 18.91 3.37
C ILE A 183 8.70 18.18 3.26
N GLU A 184 9.58 18.31 4.26
CA GLU A 184 10.85 17.58 4.31
C GLU A 184 10.65 16.06 4.20
N TYR A 185 9.65 15.53 4.91
CA TYR A 185 9.26 14.14 4.83
C TYR A 185 8.66 13.76 3.46
N ALA A 186 7.77 14.57 2.89
CA ALA A 186 7.18 14.31 1.56
C ALA A 186 8.26 14.26 0.46
N ILE A 187 9.27 15.16 0.54
CA ILE A 187 10.45 15.14 -0.33
C ILE A 187 11.20 13.82 -0.17
N LEU A 188 11.46 13.42 1.07
CA LEU A 188 12.21 12.21 1.40
C LEU A 188 11.54 10.94 0.87
N HIS A 189 10.22 10.81 1.06
CA HIS A 189 9.44 9.71 0.54
C HIS A 189 9.50 9.65 -1.00
N ALA A 190 9.35 10.80 -1.67
CA ALA A 190 9.45 10.88 -3.13
C ALA A 190 10.85 10.51 -3.65
N MET A 191 11.92 10.96 -2.98
CA MET A 191 13.30 10.62 -3.33
C MET A 191 13.52 9.10 -3.25
N TYR A 192 13.06 8.47 -2.16
CA TYR A 192 13.10 7.02 -2.00
C TYR A 192 12.34 6.31 -3.13
N GLU A 193 11.09 6.69 -3.40
CA GLU A 193 10.30 6.04 -4.46
C GLU A 193 10.99 6.12 -5.82
N ILE A 194 11.51 7.31 -6.21
CA ILE A 194 12.23 7.47 -7.47
C ILE A 194 13.46 6.58 -7.53
N ASP A 195 14.28 6.53 -6.48
CA ASP A 195 15.51 5.74 -6.48
C ASP A 195 15.24 4.24 -6.50
N ILE A 196 14.15 3.77 -5.88
CA ILE A 196 13.67 2.39 -6.02
C ILE A 196 13.31 2.10 -7.47
N PHE A 197 12.66 3.03 -8.16
CA PHE A 197 12.33 2.86 -9.57
C PHE A 197 13.58 2.85 -10.45
N CYS A 198 14.55 3.74 -10.22
CA CYS A 198 15.84 3.70 -10.89
C CYS A 198 16.53 2.34 -10.68
N LYS A 199 16.62 1.88 -9.43
CA LYS A 199 17.27 0.62 -9.08
C LYS A 199 16.63 -0.58 -9.79
N LYS A 200 15.29 -0.67 -9.79
CA LYS A 200 14.54 -1.76 -10.43
C LYS A 200 14.72 -1.82 -11.95
N ASN A 201 15.03 -0.69 -12.59
CA ASN A 201 15.25 -0.58 -14.03
C ASN A 201 16.74 -0.48 -14.38
N SER A 202 17.64 -0.77 -13.43
CA SER A 202 19.10 -0.70 -13.63
C SER A 202 19.60 0.68 -14.07
N TYR A 203 18.88 1.74 -13.71
CA TYR A 203 19.34 3.13 -13.88
C TYR A 203 20.16 3.57 -12.67
N ARG A 204 21.00 4.59 -12.88
CA ARG A 204 21.73 5.25 -11.80
C ARG A 204 20.74 5.92 -10.83
N LEU A 205 20.98 5.76 -9.53
CA LEU A 205 20.24 6.48 -8.50
C LEU A 205 20.41 7.99 -8.66
N LEU A 206 19.34 8.73 -8.42
CA LEU A 206 19.33 10.18 -8.55
C LEU A 206 19.78 10.88 -7.27
N TYR A 207 19.55 10.24 -6.11
CA TYR A 207 19.86 10.81 -4.82
C TYR A 207 20.88 9.96 -4.06
N SER A 208 21.61 10.59 -3.14
CA SER A 208 22.54 9.88 -2.26
C SER A 208 21.75 9.18 -1.16
N GLN A 209 21.99 7.89 -1.00
CA GLN A 209 21.36 7.07 0.05
C GLN A 209 21.71 7.62 1.45
N GLU A 210 22.94 8.08 1.66
CA GLU A 210 23.39 8.73 2.89
C GLU A 210 22.57 10.01 3.20
N ILE A 211 22.30 10.84 2.19
CA ILE A 211 21.50 12.06 2.39
C ILE A 211 20.06 11.70 2.76
N ILE A 212 19.47 10.70 2.11
CA ILE A 212 18.11 10.22 2.42
C ILE A 212 18.08 9.68 3.87
N LEU A 213 19.05 8.86 4.26
CA LEU A 213 19.13 8.29 5.61
C LEU A 213 19.32 9.36 6.68
N ASN A 214 20.26 10.29 6.50
CA ASN A 214 20.50 11.38 7.45
C ASN A 214 19.24 12.25 7.65
N ARG A 215 18.47 12.50 6.58
CA ARG A 215 17.18 13.20 6.68
C ARG A 215 16.14 12.37 7.43
N CYS A 216 16.05 11.06 7.20
CA CYS A 216 15.18 10.15 7.98
C CYS A 216 15.53 10.20 9.47
N GLU A 217 16.82 10.09 9.81
CA GLU A 217 17.31 10.06 11.18
C GLU A 217 16.98 11.36 11.93
N ASN A 218 17.19 12.50 11.28
CA ASN A 218 16.85 13.81 11.85
C ASN A 218 15.36 13.97 12.12
N LEU A 219 14.49 13.41 11.27
CA LEU A 219 13.05 13.40 11.52
C LEU A 219 12.69 12.44 12.65
N LEU A 220 13.23 11.23 12.67
CA LEU A 220 12.96 10.22 13.69
C LEU A 220 13.44 10.65 15.09
N TYR A 221 14.51 11.43 15.19
CA TYR A 221 14.94 11.99 16.46
C TYR A 221 13.83 12.80 17.18
N LYS A 222 12.97 13.47 16.41
CA LYS A 222 11.84 14.25 16.93
C LYS A 222 10.51 13.51 16.88
N TYR A 223 10.31 12.67 15.86
CA TYR A 223 9.07 11.97 15.57
C TYR A 223 9.26 10.46 15.71
N GLU A 224 9.85 10.04 16.83
CA GLU A 224 10.29 8.68 17.07
C GLU A 224 9.15 7.65 16.93
N ARG A 225 7.91 8.03 17.23
CA ARG A 225 6.76 7.12 17.18
C ARG A 225 6.09 7.03 15.81
N ASN A 226 6.53 7.81 14.82
CA ASN A 226 5.86 7.82 13.52
C ASN A 226 6.18 6.53 12.74
N GLU A 227 5.16 5.73 12.51
CA GLU A 227 5.30 4.39 11.96
C GLU A 227 5.70 4.40 10.49
N GLU A 228 5.09 5.26 9.67
CA GLU A 228 5.39 5.36 8.24
C GLU A 228 6.84 5.83 8.00
N LEU A 229 7.34 6.78 8.80
CA LEU A 229 8.72 7.24 8.74
C LEU A 229 9.72 6.13 9.14
N ARG A 230 9.39 5.31 10.15
CA ARG A 230 10.21 4.14 10.50
C ARG A 230 10.21 3.10 9.39
N LEU A 231 9.05 2.80 8.81
CA LEU A 231 8.94 1.90 7.66
C LEU A 231 9.79 2.40 6.49
N LEU A 232 9.77 3.70 6.21
CA LEU A 232 10.57 4.32 5.17
C LEU A 232 12.07 4.10 5.41
N ARG A 233 12.57 4.35 6.64
CA ARG A 233 13.99 4.11 6.98
C ARG A 233 14.36 2.63 6.83
N ALA A 234 13.51 1.73 7.33
CA ALA A 234 13.71 0.29 7.19
C ALA A 234 13.78 -0.13 5.70
N ASP A 235 12.88 0.41 4.88
CA ASP A 235 12.81 0.18 3.45
C ASP A 235 14.03 0.75 2.70
N ILE A 236 14.60 1.88 3.14
CA ILE A 236 15.85 2.42 2.58
C ILE A 236 17.02 1.47 2.87
N TYR A 237 17.17 1.01 4.12
CA TYR A 237 18.22 0.03 4.46
C TYR A 237 18.05 -1.27 3.67
N ASN A 238 16.82 -1.77 3.54
CA ASN A 238 16.54 -3.02 2.87
C ASN A 238 16.74 -2.92 1.35
N GLU A 239 16.10 -1.95 0.71
CA GLU A 239 15.93 -1.93 -0.73
C GLU A 239 16.97 -1.07 -1.44
N LEU A 240 17.49 0.00 -0.83
CA LEU A 240 18.52 0.86 -1.45
C LEU A 240 19.93 0.41 -1.06
N GLU A 241 20.22 0.34 0.23
CA GLU A 241 21.54 -0.04 0.79
C GLU A 241 21.78 -1.56 0.77
N GLU A 242 20.72 -2.36 0.69
CA GLU A 242 20.77 -3.82 0.84
C GLU A 242 21.39 -4.31 2.16
N PHE A 243 21.25 -3.52 3.21
CA PHE A 243 21.72 -3.81 4.56
C PHE A 243 20.63 -4.50 5.38
N GLY A 244 20.43 -5.79 5.12
CA GLY A 244 19.35 -6.60 5.71
C GLY A 244 19.27 -6.61 7.24
N SER A 245 20.40 -6.70 7.95
CA SER A 245 20.38 -6.74 9.43
C SER A 245 19.96 -5.40 10.05
N LYS A 246 20.40 -4.27 9.49
CA LYS A 246 19.91 -2.94 9.91
C LYS A 246 18.42 -2.79 9.61
N ALA A 247 17.97 -3.23 8.43
CA ALA A 247 16.55 -3.19 8.09
C ALA A 247 15.69 -4.01 9.06
N ILE A 248 16.12 -5.21 9.45
CA ILE A 248 15.41 -6.04 10.45
C ILE A 248 15.31 -5.34 11.80
N ASN A 249 16.39 -4.71 12.26
CA ASN A 249 16.38 -3.95 13.52
C ASN A 249 15.38 -2.79 13.50
N GLU A 250 15.15 -2.18 12.34
CA GLU A 250 14.09 -1.17 12.20
C GLU A 250 12.70 -1.83 12.16
N TYR A 251 12.49 -2.89 11.37
CA TYR A 251 11.18 -3.55 11.23
C TYR A 251 10.66 -4.19 12.53
N ILE A 252 11.55 -4.64 13.44
CA ILE A 252 11.15 -5.23 14.73
C ILE A 252 10.80 -4.19 15.80
N SER A 253 10.89 -2.90 15.48
CA SER A 253 10.53 -1.82 16.40
C SER A 253 9.14 -2.03 17.01
N GLU A 254 9.00 -1.71 18.31
CA GLU A 254 7.73 -1.83 19.04
C GLU A 254 6.58 -1.04 18.39
N PHE A 255 6.89 0.02 17.65
CA PHE A 255 5.92 0.85 16.93
C PHE A 255 5.39 0.18 15.65
N LEU A 256 6.05 -0.87 15.16
CA LEU A 256 5.70 -1.57 13.91
C LEU A 256 5.12 -2.97 14.15
N VAL A 257 4.99 -3.41 15.41
CA VAL A 257 4.58 -4.77 15.79
C VAL A 257 3.18 -5.15 15.31
N TYR A 258 2.32 -4.16 14.99
CA TYR A 258 0.97 -4.40 14.48
C TYR A 258 0.86 -4.25 12.96
N ILE A 259 1.98 -4.02 12.27
CA ILE A 259 2.01 -3.69 10.84
C ILE A 259 2.38 -4.94 10.02
N PRO A 260 1.44 -5.54 9.26
CA PRO A 260 1.69 -6.73 8.46
C PRO A 260 2.80 -6.54 7.42
N TYR A 261 2.92 -5.32 6.89
CA TYR A 261 3.97 -4.96 5.94
C TYR A 261 5.38 -5.11 6.53
N ALA A 262 5.58 -4.75 7.81
CA ALA A 262 6.88 -4.87 8.48
C ALA A 262 7.30 -6.34 8.59
N TYR A 263 6.40 -7.22 9.03
CA TYR A 263 6.65 -8.66 9.09
C TYR A 263 6.96 -9.26 7.72
N TYR A 264 6.24 -8.83 6.68
CA TYR A 264 6.47 -9.32 5.32
C TYR A 264 7.88 -8.96 4.83
N LYS A 265 8.30 -7.71 5.06
CA LYS A 265 9.64 -7.25 4.68
C LYS A 265 10.73 -7.92 5.52
N MET A 266 10.52 -8.05 6.83
CA MET A 266 11.42 -8.76 7.73
C MET A 266 11.64 -10.21 7.30
N SER A 267 10.58 -10.91 6.86
CA SER A 267 10.69 -12.25 6.29
C SER A 267 11.60 -12.30 5.05
N ILE A 268 11.44 -11.33 4.14
CA ILE A 268 12.32 -11.20 2.97
C ILE A 268 13.77 -11.00 3.40
N CYS A 269 14.01 -10.14 4.40
CA CYS A 269 15.37 -9.88 4.88
C CYS A 269 16.00 -11.12 5.53
N TYR A 270 15.28 -11.83 6.40
CA TYR A 270 15.75 -13.07 7.02
C TYR A 270 16.13 -14.10 5.96
N LYS A 271 15.29 -14.29 4.94
CA LYS A 271 15.55 -15.21 3.85
C LYS A 271 16.74 -14.79 2.98
N LYS A 272 16.77 -13.54 2.52
CA LYS A 272 17.76 -13.04 1.53
C LYS A 272 19.14 -12.84 2.14
N TYR A 273 19.22 -12.16 3.29
CA TYR A 273 20.49 -11.68 3.84
C TYR A 273 21.04 -12.56 4.95
N ILE A 274 20.18 -13.11 5.80
CA ILE A 274 20.58 -13.94 6.95
C ILE A 274 20.55 -15.43 6.61
N LYS A 275 19.77 -15.82 5.59
CA LYS A 275 19.48 -17.21 5.22
C LYS A 275 18.82 -18.02 6.36
N ASN A 276 18.08 -17.34 7.24
CA ASN A 276 17.33 -17.97 8.32
C ASN A 276 15.88 -18.17 7.88
N ILE A 277 15.57 -19.39 7.43
CA ILE A 277 14.23 -19.74 6.92
C ILE A 277 13.20 -19.79 8.04
N ASP A 278 13.57 -20.29 9.22
CA ASP A 278 12.63 -20.43 10.35
C ASP A 278 12.15 -19.06 10.86
N SER A 279 13.07 -18.10 11.03
CA SER A 279 12.68 -16.73 11.40
C SER A 279 11.87 -16.03 10.30
N ALA A 280 12.19 -16.33 9.03
CA ALA A 280 11.43 -15.80 7.89
C ALA A 280 9.99 -16.33 7.87
N GLU A 281 9.80 -17.62 8.16
CA GLU A 281 8.49 -18.26 8.24
C GLU A 281 7.69 -17.77 9.44
N ILE A 282 8.29 -17.69 10.65
CA ILE A 282 7.64 -17.14 11.85
C ILE A 282 7.07 -15.75 11.57
N SER A 283 7.83 -14.91 10.86
CA SER A 283 7.38 -13.58 10.46
C SER A 283 6.13 -13.63 9.57
N ILE A 284 6.07 -14.55 8.60
CA ILE A 284 4.87 -14.73 7.75
C ILE A 284 3.70 -15.30 8.53
N LEU A 285 3.92 -16.27 9.42
CA LEU A 285 2.87 -16.83 10.25
C LEU A 285 2.23 -15.77 11.16
N ASN A 286 3.00 -14.78 11.64
CA ASN A 286 2.44 -13.67 12.42
C ASN A 286 1.47 -12.81 11.60
N ILE A 287 1.67 -12.67 10.29
CA ILE A 287 0.70 -12.02 9.39
C ILE A 287 -0.54 -12.89 9.26
N LEU A 288 -0.36 -14.17 8.94
CA LEU A 288 -1.47 -15.09 8.64
C LEU A 288 -2.35 -15.43 9.86
N LYS A 289 -1.83 -15.23 11.09
CA LYS A 289 -2.62 -15.35 12.33
C LYS A 289 -3.68 -14.26 12.49
N ASN A 290 -3.57 -13.15 11.75
CA ASN A 290 -4.50 -12.04 11.85
C ASN A 290 -5.62 -12.18 10.81
N ASP A 291 -6.86 -12.31 11.25
CA ASP A 291 -8.02 -12.51 10.37
C ASP A 291 -8.23 -11.36 9.36
N CYS A 292 -7.69 -10.17 9.65
CA CYS A 292 -7.70 -9.01 8.74
C CYS A 292 -6.87 -9.25 7.48
N ASP A 293 -5.82 -10.06 7.59
CA ASP A 293 -4.83 -10.31 6.56
C ASP A 293 -5.13 -11.57 5.74
N LYS A 294 -6.33 -12.15 5.87
CA LYS A 294 -6.73 -13.35 5.11
C LYS A 294 -6.61 -13.17 3.58
N TYR A 295 -6.75 -11.93 3.09
CA TYR A 295 -6.58 -11.57 1.67
C TYR A 295 -5.13 -11.23 1.28
N ASN A 296 -4.16 -11.38 2.18
CA ASN A 296 -2.75 -11.09 1.93
C ASN A 296 -2.10 -12.21 1.11
N TYR A 297 -2.36 -12.21 -0.19
CA TYR A 297 -1.85 -13.22 -1.13
C TYR A 297 -0.31 -13.33 -1.10
N LYS A 298 0.40 -12.24 -0.79
CA LYS A 298 1.87 -12.24 -0.73
C LYS A 298 2.37 -13.07 0.45
N ALA A 299 1.71 -12.97 1.60
CA ALA A 299 2.03 -13.76 2.79
C ALA A 299 1.78 -15.25 2.52
N TRP A 300 0.60 -15.61 2.00
CA TRP A 300 0.28 -16.99 1.61
C TRP A 300 1.28 -17.57 0.59
N TYR A 301 1.63 -16.80 -0.43
CA TYR A 301 2.59 -17.25 -1.44
C TYR A 301 4.01 -17.43 -0.87
N GLN A 302 4.46 -16.59 0.07
CA GLN A 302 5.74 -16.81 0.73
C GLN A 302 5.70 -18.00 1.68
N TYR A 303 4.59 -18.21 2.37
CA TYR A 303 4.41 -19.38 3.24
C TYR A 303 4.51 -20.68 2.44
N ALA A 304 3.85 -20.76 1.28
CA ALA A 304 3.99 -21.89 0.35
C ALA A 304 5.45 -22.17 -0.03
N LYS A 305 6.26 -21.13 -0.28
CA LYS A 305 7.70 -21.31 -0.55
C LYS A 305 8.47 -21.91 0.63
N PHE A 306 8.14 -21.53 1.86
CA PHE A 306 8.78 -22.10 3.05
C PHE A 306 8.42 -23.57 3.25
N LEU A 307 7.15 -23.92 3.03
CA LEU A 307 6.68 -25.30 3.06
C LEU A 307 7.37 -26.15 1.98
N SER A 308 7.57 -25.59 0.79
CA SER A 308 8.34 -26.22 -0.28
C SER A 308 9.79 -26.53 0.14
N TYR A 309 10.48 -25.59 0.81
CA TYR A 309 11.83 -25.86 1.33
C TYR A 309 11.88 -26.96 2.39
N LYS A 310 10.78 -27.17 3.12
CA LYS A 310 10.63 -28.22 4.13
C LYS A 310 10.13 -29.55 3.55
N ASN A 311 9.89 -29.63 2.23
CA ASN A 311 9.24 -30.74 1.55
C ASN A 311 7.83 -31.07 2.11
N ASP A 312 7.14 -30.08 2.68
CA ASP A 312 5.76 -30.20 3.14
C ASP A 312 4.79 -29.87 1.99
N ILE A 313 4.65 -30.83 1.08
CA ILE A 313 3.93 -30.66 -0.19
C ILE A 313 2.43 -30.45 0.04
N GLN A 314 1.85 -31.11 1.04
CA GLN A 314 0.42 -30.99 1.33
C GLN A 314 0.05 -29.56 1.74
N ASN A 315 0.75 -29.04 2.75
CA ASN A 315 0.48 -27.68 3.23
C ASN A 315 0.92 -26.64 2.18
N GLU A 316 1.94 -26.91 1.37
CA GLU A 316 2.32 -26.06 0.23
C GLU A 316 1.13 -25.88 -0.73
N VAL A 317 0.49 -26.99 -1.13
CA VAL A 317 -0.68 -26.96 -2.03
C VAL A 317 -1.84 -26.20 -1.40
N GLU A 318 -2.12 -26.41 -0.11
CA GLU A 318 -3.18 -25.69 0.60
C GLU A 318 -2.93 -24.16 0.60
N ALA A 319 -1.70 -23.74 0.89
CA ALA A 319 -1.31 -22.33 0.85
C ALA A 319 -1.42 -21.73 -0.56
N LEU A 320 -1.01 -22.46 -1.60
CA LEU A 320 -1.16 -22.04 -3.00
C LEU A 320 -2.64 -21.93 -3.42
N CYS A 321 -3.49 -22.87 -2.99
CA CYS A 321 -4.94 -22.82 -3.23
C CYS A 321 -5.60 -21.62 -2.56
N ASN A 322 -5.13 -21.17 -1.39
CA ASN A 322 -5.61 -19.92 -0.79
C ASN A 322 -5.26 -18.70 -1.64
N VAL A 323 -4.06 -18.64 -2.23
CA VAL A 323 -3.70 -17.58 -3.19
C VAL A 323 -4.63 -17.59 -4.40
N LEU A 324 -4.95 -18.77 -4.94
CA LEU A 324 -5.87 -18.91 -6.07
C LEU A 324 -7.28 -18.40 -5.73
N LYS A 325 -7.82 -18.76 -4.57
CA LYS A 325 -9.16 -18.29 -4.13
C LYS A 325 -9.22 -16.76 -4.10
N ILE A 326 -8.19 -16.11 -3.53
CA ILE A 326 -8.09 -14.64 -3.49
C ILE A 326 -8.08 -14.02 -4.89
N PHE A 327 -7.37 -14.63 -5.85
CA PHE A 327 -7.29 -14.10 -7.21
C PHE A 327 -8.49 -14.42 -8.09
N LYS A 328 -9.17 -15.56 -7.89
CA LYS A 328 -10.36 -15.94 -8.66
C LYS A 328 -11.43 -14.85 -8.58
N GLU A 329 -11.71 -14.38 -7.37
CA GLU A 329 -12.68 -13.31 -7.09
C GLU A 329 -12.34 -11.96 -7.76
N LYS A 330 -11.05 -11.63 -7.86
CA LYS A 330 -10.59 -10.41 -8.54
C LYS A 330 -10.53 -10.57 -10.05
N TRP A 331 -10.27 -11.79 -10.51
CA TRP A 331 -10.18 -12.11 -11.92
C TRP A 331 -11.54 -12.03 -12.62
N GLU A 332 -12.58 -12.63 -12.02
CA GLU A 332 -13.93 -12.62 -12.56
C GLU A 332 -14.44 -11.18 -12.79
N GLU A 333 -13.95 -10.25 -11.98
CA GLU A 333 -14.26 -8.81 -12.02
C GLU A 333 -13.29 -7.99 -12.88
N LYS A 334 -12.25 -8.61 -13.46
CA LYS A 334 -11.24 -7.96 -14.34
C LYS A 334 -10.43 -6.85 -13.67
N ILE A 335 -10.12 -7.01 -12.38
CA ILE A 335 -9.44 -6.02 -11.56
C ILE A 335 -8.05 -6.48 -11.05
N LEU A 336 -7.52 -7.59 -11.56
CA LEU A 336 -6.15 -8.01 -11.22
C LEU A 336 -5.12 -6.99 -11.73
N SER A 337 -4.22 -6.58 -10.84
CA SER A 337 -3.04 -5.84 -11.25
C SER A 337 -2.03 -6.73 -11.98
N PRO A 338 -1.15 -6.16 -12.83
CA PRO A 338 -0.10 -6.94 -13.49
C PRO A 338 0.81 -7.70 -12.52
N LEU A 339 1.04 -7.14 -11.33
CA LEU A 339 1.79 -7.84 -10.28
C LEU A 339 1.03 -9.06 -9.75
N GLU A 340 -0.25 -8.89 -9.43
CA GLU A 340 -1.09 -10.00 -8.94
C GLU A 340 -1.21 -11.10 -10.00
N TYR A 341 -1.32 -10.73 -11.27
CA TYR A 341 -1.32 -11.69 -12.37
C TYR A 341 -0.03 -12.52 -12.43
N LYS A 342 1.15 -11.88 -12.29
CA LYS A 342 2.42 -12.61 -12.22
C LYS A 342 2.46 -13.60 -11.05
N TYR A 343 1.86 -13.26 -9.91
CA TYR A 343 1.72 -14.22 -8.80
C TYR A 343 0.79 -15.38 -9.19
N LEU A 344 -0.35 -15.09 -9.82
CA LEU A 344 -1.28 -16.11 -10.30
C LEU A 344 -0.60 -17.09 -11.27
N GLU A 345 0.13 -16.59 -12.28
CA GLU A 345 0.90 -17.41 -13.23
C GLU A 345 1.87 -18.35 -12.50
N ASN A 346 2.67 -17.81 -11.57
CA ASN A 346 3.63 -18.60 -10.81
C ASN A 346 2.97 -19.67 -9.94
N VAL A 347 1.79 -19.38 -9.38
CA VAL A 347 1.03 -20.35 -8.57
C VAL A 347 0.49 -21.48 -9.45
N VAL A 348 -0.10 -21.15 -10.60
CA VAL A 348 -0.61 -22.15 -11.55
C VAL A 348 0.51 -23.07 -12.03
N LEU A 349 1.63 -22.51 -12.50
CA LEU A 349 2.78 -23.30 -12.96
C LEU A 349 3.33 -24.23 -11.87
N LYS A 350 3.35 -23.78 -10.61
CA LYS A 350 3.83 -24.59 -9.49
C LYS A 350 2.89 -25.74 -9.16
N LEU A 351 1.58 -25.52 -9.17
CA LEU A 351 0.59 -26.57 -8.95
C LEU A 351 0.60 -27.60 -10.08
N GLU A 352 0.83 -27.18 -11.32
CA GLU A 352 1.03 -28.09 -12.45
C GLU A 352 2.25 -28.99 -12.29
N ASP A 353 3.38 -28.44 -11.86
CA ASP A 353 4.59 -29.21 -11.60
C ASP A 353 4.34 -30.29 -10.53
N ILE A 354 3.58 -29.94 -9.48
CA ILE A 354 3.21 -30.87 -8.40
C ILE A 354 2.27 -31.98 -8.93
N ASP A 355 1.24 -31.65 -9.72
CA ASP A 355 0.32 -32.64 -10.33
C ASP A 355 1.06 -33.56 -11.32
N ASN A 356 1.90 -33.00 -12.18
CA ASN A 356 2.68 -33.75 -13.18
C ASN A 356 3.64 -34.75 -12.54
N LYS A 357 4.24 -34.38 -11.41
CA LYS A 357 5.09 -35.27 -10.59
C LYS A 357 4.28 -36.25 -9.73
N ARG A 358 2.94 -36.16 -9.75
CA ARG A 358 2.00 -36.98 -8.98
C ARG A 358 2.30 -36.98 -7.49
N LEU A 359 2.76 -35.85 -6.96
CA LEU A 359 3.16 -35.74 -5.56
C LEU A 359 1.96 -35.73 -4.61
N ILE A 360 0.82 -35.17 -5.07
CA ILE A 360 -0.46 -35.17 -4.36
C ILE A 360 -1.60 -35.01 -5.37
N TYR A 361 -2.81 -35.46 -5.02
CA TYR A 361 -4.01 -35.22 -5.82
C TYR A 361 -4.45 -33.75 -5.69
N ILE A 362 -4.57 -33.07 -6.84
CA ILE A 362 -5.10 -31.71 -6.93
C ILE A 362 -6.44 -31.80 -7.68
N ASP A 363 -7.50 -31.18 -7.15
CA ASP A 363 -8.77 -31.10 -7.86
C ASP A 363 -8.58 -30.30 -9.16
N LYS A 364 -8.73 -31.00 -10.29
CA LYS A 364 -8.47 -30.45 -11.63
C LYS A 364 -9.53 -29.44 -12.07
N LYS A 365 -10.67 -29.35 -11.38
CA LYS A 365 -11.73 -28.39 -11.73
C LYS A 365 -11.24 -26.95 -11.61
N ASP A 366 -10.68 -26.59 -10.45
CA ASP A 366 -10.18 -25.24 -10.20
C ASP A 366 -8.95 -24.95 -11.07
N LEU A 367 -8.00 -25.89 -11.20
CA LEU A 367 -6.80 -25.70 -12.02
C LEU A 367 -7.15 -25.46 -13.51
N ASN A 368 -8.13 -26.18 -14.06
CA ASN A 368 -8.57 -26.02 -15.43
C ASN A 368 -9.40 -24.74 -15.66
N GLU A 369 -10.20 -24.32 -14.69
CA GLU A 369 -10.85 -23.00 -14.73
C GLU A 369 -9.81 -21.89 -14.76
N LEU A 370 -8.75 -21.99 -13.93
CA LEU A 370 -7.69 -21.00 -13.81
C LEU A 370 -6.77 -20.94 -15.04
N LYS A 371 -6.52 -22.07 -15.71
CA LYS A 371 -5.79 -22.12 -16.99
C LYS A 371 -6.45 -21.28 -18.07
N LYS A 372 -7.79 -21.35 -18.17
CA LYS A 372 -8.58 -20.53 -19.11
C LYS A 372 -8.45 -19.02 -18.83
N LEU A 373 -7.90 -18.64 -17.68
CA LEU A 373 -7.70 -17.26 -17.27
C LEU A 373 -6.34 -16.69 -17.74
N LEU A 374 -5.35 -17.52 -18.09
CA LEU A 374 -4.01 -17.03 -18.45
C LEU A 374 -3.88 -16.48 -19.89
N ASP A 375 -4.97 -16.46 -20.67
CA ASP A 375 -4.95 -16.10 -22.10
C ASP A 375 -5.47 -14.67 -22.40
N ARG A 376 -5.52 -13.75 -21.42
CA ARG A 376 -6.11 -12.38 -21.61
C ARG A 376 -5.10 -11.24 -21.51
N ASP A 377 -5.40 -10.13 -22.19
CA ASP A 377 -4.65 -8.86 -22.06
C ASP A 377 -5.04 -8.08 -20.80
N ILE A 378 -4.38 -8.43 -19.70
CA ILE A 378 -4.65 -7.89 -18.35
C ILE A 378 -4.14 -6.47 -18.18
N THR A 379 -3.11 -6.09 -18.94
CA THR A 379 -2.54 -4.75 -18.87
C THR A 379 -3.57 -3.71 -19.30
N SER A 380 -4.29 -3.97 -20.39
CA SER A 380 -5.36 -3.10 -20.87
C SER A 380 -6.55 -3.03 -19.90
N GLU A 381 -6.96 -4.16 -19.32
CA GLU A 381 -8.08 -4.23 -18.36
C GLU A 381 -7.76 -3.47 -17.06
N PHE A 382 -6.56 -3.65 -16.50
CA PHE A 382 -6.16 -2.96 -15.27
C PHE A 382 -6.03 -1.45 -15.46
N LYS A 383 -5.45 -1.00 -16.59
CA LYS A 383 -5.36 0.45 -16.92
C LYS A 383 -6.74 1.10 -16.93
N LYS A 384 -7.74 0.44 -17.52
CA LYS A 384 -9.14 0.92 -17.54
C LYS A 384 -9.70 1.05 -16.12
N CYS A 385 -9.49 0.06 -15.25
CA CYS A 385 -10.00 0.09 -13.87
C CYS A 385 -9.35 1.21 -13.03
N MET A 386 -8.06 1.46 -13.25
CA MET A 386 -7.35 2.55 -12.57
C MET A 386 -7.60 3.93 -13.19
N GLY A 387 -8.20 3.99 -14.39
CA GLY A 387 -8.41 5.22 -15.15
C GLY A 387 -7.11 5.83 -15.67
N VAL A 388 -6.06 5.02 -15.87
CA VAL A 388 -4.77 5.45 -16.39
C VAL A 388 -4.80 5.38 -17.92
N LYS A 389 -4.37 6.45 -18.58
CA LYS A 389 -4.35 6.55 -20.06
C LYS A 389 -3.11 5.91 -20.67
#